data_AF-A0A2K1Y9X1-F1
#
_entry.id   AF-A0A2K1Y9X1-F1
#
_cell.length_a   1.000
_cell.length_b   1.000
_cell.length_c   1.000
_cell.angle_alpha   90.00
_cell.angle_beta   90.00
_cell.angle_gamma   90.00
#
_symmetry.space_group_name_H-M   'P 1'
#
loop_
_entity.id
_entity.type
_entity.pdbx_description
1 polymer ?
#
loop_
_entity_poly.entity_id
_entity_poly.type
_entity_poly.pdbx_seq_one_letter_code
_entity_poly.pdbx_strand_id
1 'polypeptide(L)'
;MLHIFCDICIKAIDMGMRPNTHFDKMGWKFLITSFKEQTSHAFTKTQLQNKWDGCKKDWRIWNKLVSETGVGWNSELGTISASDEWWKQKI
;
A
#
# COMPACT_ATOMS: atom_id res chain seq x y z
N MET A 1 -1.03 -11.43 -1.65
CA MET A 1 0.33 -10.85 -1.81
C MET A 1 0.44 -9.39 -1.35
N LEU A 2 -0.52 -8.48 -1.66
CA LEU A 2 -0.45 -7.08 -1.20
C LEU A 2 -0.56 -6.96 0.32
N HIS A 3 -1.55 -7.63 0.94
CA HIS A 3 -1.71 -7.64 2.41
C HIS A 3 -0.45 -8.11 3.14
N ILE A 4 0.12 -9.24 2.74
CA ILE A 4 1.40 -9.76 3.28
C ILE A 4 2.53 -8.71 3.18
N PHE A 5 2.65 -8.02 2.04
CA PHE A 5 3.67 -6.98 1.89
C PHE A 5 3.42 -5.81 2.86
N CYS A 6 2.19 -5.33 2.96
CA CYS A 6 1.82 -4.26 3.89
C CYS A 6 2.08 -4.66 5.34
N ASP A 7 1.72 -5.87 5.76
CA ASP A 7 1.93 -6.37 7.12
C ASP A 7 3.42 -6.42 7.49
N ILE A 8 4.26 -6.88 6.56
CA ILE A 8 5.72 -6.89 6.75
C ILE A 8 6.27 -5.46 6.82
N CYS A 9 5.78 -4.55 5.97
CA CYS A 9 6.15 -3.14 6.02
C CYS A 9 5.78 -2.49 7.36
N ILE A 10 4.58 -2.78 7.89
CA ILE A 10 4.14 -2.29 9.21
C ILE A 10 5.09 -2.80 10.30
N LYS A 11 5.36 -4.11 10.34
CA LYS A 11 6.31 -4.70 11.30
C LYS A 11 7.70 -4.06 11.23
N ALA A 12 8.21 -3.82 10.03
CA ALA A 12 9.52 -3.17 9.86
C ALA A 12 9.52 -1.71 10.37
N ILE A 13 8.41 -0.99 10.18
CA ILE A 13 8.23 0.38 10.71
C ILE A 13 8.18 0.35 12.24
N ASP A 14 7.39 -0.56 12.83
CA ASP A 14 7.26 -0.70 14.28
C ASP A 14 8.59 -1.07 14.95
N MET A 15 9.45 -1.80 14.24
CA MET A 15 10.83 -2.12 14.66
C MET A 15 11.82 -0.97 14.44
N GLY A 16 11.39 0.20 13.96
CA GLY A 16 12.24 1.37 13.75
C GLY A 16 13.13 1.32 12.52
N MET A 17 12.92 0.37 11.59
CA MET A 17 13.74 0.21 10.38
C MET A 17 13.41 1.21 9.26
N ARG A 18 12.55 2.19 9.58
CA ARG A 18 12.22 3.36 8.75
C ARG A 18 12.34 4.61 9.63
N PRO A 19 13.57 5.02 9.99
CA PRO A 19 13.78 6.11 10.96
C PRO A 19 13.34 7.48 10.43
N ASN A 20 13.29 7.65 9.11
CA ASN A 20 12.85 8.87 8.43
C ASN A 20 11.74 8.53 7.42
N THR A 21 11.82 9.08 6.21
CA THR A 21 10.85 8.89 5.13
C THR A 21 11.01 7.55 4.39
N HIS A 22 12.10 6.80 4.59
CA HIS A 22 12.45 5.59 3.84
C HIS A 22 12.95 4.46 4.74
N PHE A 23 12.72 3.20 4.32
CA PHE A 23 13.36 2.05 4.94
C PHE A 23 14.88 2.14 4.78
N ASP A 24 15.61 1.87 5.86
CA ASP A 24 17.06 1.80 5.84
C ASP A 24 17.55 0.47 5.20
N LYS A 25 18.87 0.25 5.23
CA LYS A 25 19.46 -0.98 4.67
C LYS A 25 18.98 -2.25 5.38
N MET A 26 18.78 -2.20 6.69
CA MET A 26 18.25 -3.33 7.46
C MET A 26 16.77 -3.56 7.17
N GLY A 27 15.98 -2.48 7.07
CA GLY A 27 14.58 -2.52 6.67
C GLY A 27 14.41 -3.22 5.33
N TRP A 28 15.13 -2.81 4.28
CA TRP A 28 15.04 -3.49 2.99
C TRP A 28 15.47 -4.96 3.03
N LYS A 29 16.50 -5.29 3.80
CA LYS A 29 16.92 -6.69 3.98
C LYS A 29 15.81 -7.51 4.65
N PHE A 30 15.21 -6.98 5.72
CA PHE A 30 14.09 -7.59 6.42
C PHE A 30 12.90 -7.79 5.49
N LEU A 31 12.48 -6.75 4.76
CA LEU A 31 11.37 -6.85 3.82
C LEU A 31 11.59 -7.96 2.78
N ILE A 32 12.77 -8.04 2.16
CA ILE A 32 13.09 -9.04 1.14
C ILE A 32 13.06 -10.45 1.73
N THR A 33 13.73 -10.66 2.87
CA THR A 33 13.80 -11.97 3.52
C THR A 33 12.42 -12.43 4.00
N SER A 34 11.72 -11.61 4.77
CA SER A 34 10.41 -11.98 5.32
C SER A 34 9.35 -12.15 4.24
N PHE A 35 9.41 -11.37 3.15
CA PHE A 35 8.48 -11.54 2.04
C PHE A 35 8.72 -12.85 1.30
N LYS A 36 9.99 -13.22 1.08
CA LYS A 36 10.36 -14.51 0.49
C LYS A 36 9.92 -15.68 1.37
N GLU A 37 10.11 -15.59 2.69
CA GLU A 37 9.70 -16.64 3.63
C GLU A 37 8.18 -16.85 3.64
N GLN A 38 7.39 -15.78 3.62
CA GLN A 38 5.93 -15.88 3.69
C GLN A 38 5.26 -16.23 2.36
N THR A 39 5.89 -15.89 1.23
CA THR A 39 5.28 -16.09 -0.10
C THR A 39 5.97 -17.16 -0.94
N SER A 40 7.14 -17.64 -0.54
CA SER A 40 8.06 -18.45 -1.36
C SER A 40 8.56 -17.77 -2.64
N HIS A 41 8.31 -16.46 -2.82
CA HIS A 41 8.74 -15.71 -4.00
C HIS A 41 9.94 -14.82 -3.69
N ALA A 42 11.03 -15.00 -4.45
CA ALA A 42 12.24 -14.20 -4.31
C ALA A 42 12.13 -12.90 -5.12
N PHE A 43 11.53 -11.87 -4.54
CA PHE A 43 11.50 -10.53 -5.14
C PHE A 43 12.80 -9.77 -4.88
N THR A 44 13.24 -8.98 -5.86
CA THR A 44 14.34 -8.04 -5.70
C THR A 44 13.90 -6.81 -4.92
N LYS A 45 14.87 -6.08 -4.37
CA LYS A 45 14.63 -4.78 -3.73
C LYS A 45 13.82 -3.84 -4.64
N THR A 46 14.21 -3.72 -5.91
CA THR A 46 13.56 -2.84 -6.88
C THR A 46 12.10 -3.21 -7.10
N GLN A 47 11.77 -4.50 -7.17
CA GLN A 47 10.38 -4.94 -7.33
C GLN A 47 9.53 -4.59 -6.09
N LEU A 48 10.07 -4.77 -4.88
CA LEU A 48 9.39 -4.38 -3.64
C LEU A 48 9.29 -2.86 -3.48
N GLN A 49 10.29 -2.10 -3.94
CA GLN A 49 10.22 -0.64 -4.03
C GLN A 49 9.10 -0.18 -4.95
N ASN A 50 9.03 -0.73 -6.17
CA ASN A 50 7.96 -0.43 -7.11
C ASN A 50 6.58 -0.76 -6.53
N LYS A 51 6.48 -1.88 -5.79
CA LYS A 51 5.25 -2.25 -5.09
C LYS A 51 4.88 -1.23 -4.01
N TRP A 52 5.84 -0.80 -3.18
CA TRP A 52 5.64 0.24 -2.16
C TRP A 52 5.21 1.57 -2.77
N ASP A 53 5.84 1.99 -3.86
CA ASP A 53 5.49 3.22 -4.56
C ASP A 53 4.10 3.16 -5.20
N GLY A 54 3.72 2.00 -5.75
CA GLY A 54 2.35 1.71 -6.19
C GLY A 54 1.34 1.84 -5.05
N CYS A 55 1.57 1.19 -3.91
CA CYS A 55 0.68 1.29 -2.74
C CYS A 55 0.51 2.74 -2.27
N LYS A 56 1.58 3.54 -2.23
CA LYS A 56 1.50 4.96 -1.88
C LYS A 56 0.68 5.75 -2.89
N LYS A 57 0.82 5.46 -4.18
CA LYS A 57 0.04 6.12 -5.24
C LYS A 57 -1.44 5.81 -5.06
N ASP A 58 -1.79 4.54 -4.89
CA ASP A 58 -3.17 4.10 -4.71
C ASP A 58 -3.77 4.69 -3.44
N TRP A 59 -3.00 4.71 -2.33
CA TRP A 59 -3.45 5.35 -1.08
C TRP A 59 -3.69 6.85 -1.22
N ARG A 60 -2.86 7.57 -1.99
CA ARG A 60 -3.09 9.01 -2.26
C ARG A 60 -4.36 9.24 -3.06
N ILE A 61 -4.62 8.40 -4.08
CA ILE A 61 -5.85 8.45 -4.87
C ILE A 61 -7.04 8.17 -3.95
N TRP A 62 -6.98 7.08 -3.19
CA TRP A 62 -8.00 6.70 -2.23
C TRP A 62 -8.32 7.83 -1.25
N ASN A 63 -7.30 8.39 -0.58
CA ASN A 63 -7.47 9.49 0.37
C ASN A 63 -8.13 10.71 -0.26
N LYS A 64 -7.78 11.04 -1.51
CA LYS A 64 -8.43 12.13 -2.23
C LYS A 64 -9.90 11.83 -2.45
N LEU A 65 -10.22 10.64 -2.95
CA LEU A 65 -11.60 10.25 -3.26
C LEU A 65 -12.50 10.22 -2.01
N VAL A 66 -12.02 9.68 -0.88
CA VAL A 66 -12.81 9.65 0.37
C VAL A 66 -12.96 11.01 1.03
N SER A 67 -12.13 12.01 0.67
CA SER A 67 -12.25 13.38 1.18
C SER A 67 -13.27 14.22 0.41
N GLU A 68 -13.79 13.74 -0.72
CA GLU A 68 -14.78 14.48 -1.49
C GLU A 68 -16.16 14.43 -0.84
N THR A 69 -16.87 15.55 -0.83
CA THR A 69 -18.22 15.65 -0.30
C THR A 69 -19.23 15.15 -1.34
N GLY A 70 -20.28 14.46 -0.89
CA GLY A 70 -21.37 14.01 -1.78
C GLY A 70 -21.21 12.61 -2.37
N VAL A 71 -20.16 11.87 -2.02
CA VAL A 71 -20.07 10.43 -2.30
C VAL A 71 -20.50 9.61 -1.10
N GLY A 72 -21.24 8.53 -1.34
CA GLY A 72 -21.62 7.58 -0.30
C GLY A 72 -20.49 6.61 0.01
N TRP A 73 -20.58 5.91 1.15
CA TRP A 73 -19.77 4.73 1.44
C TRP A 73 -20.63 3.48 1.31
N ASN A 74 -20.18 2.50 0.52
CA ASN A 74 -20.79 1.19 0.49
C ASN A 74 -20.11 0.29 1.53
N SER A 75 -20.76 0.06 2.67
CA SER A 75 -20.22 -0.77 3.75
C SER A 75 -20.19 -2.26 3.43
N GLU A 76 -21.03 -2.75 2.50
CA GLU A 76 -21.04 -4.15 2.08
C GLU A 76 -19.83 -4.47 1.19
N LEU A 77 -19.50 -3.55 0.27
CA LEU A 77 -18.38 -3.71 -0.65
C LEU A 77 -17.06 -3.12 -0.12
N GLY A 78 -17.13 -2.25 0.89
CA GLY A 78 -15.97 -1.50 1.38
C GLY A 78 -15.43 -0.50 0.34
N THR A 79 -16.31 0.10 -0.46
CA THR A 79 -15.95 1.00 -1.57
C THR A 79 -16.73 2.32 -1.53
N ILE A 80 -16.26 3.30 -2.28
CA ILE A 80 -16.98 4.56 -2.50
C ILE A 80 -18.20 4.29 -3.39
N SER A 81 -19.38 4.63 -2.89
CA SER A 81 -20.65 4.59 -3.61
C SER A 81 -20.85 5.90 -4.36
N ALA A 82 -20.46 5.92 -5.62
CA ALA A 82 -20.61 7.06 -6.54
C ALA A 82 -21.13 6.59 -7.90
N SER A 83 -21.72 7.49 -8.68
CA SER A 83 -22.22 7.17 -10.02
C SER A 83 -21.09 6.95 -11.03
N ASP A 84 -21.40 6.28 -12.14
CA ASP A 84 -20.43 6.07 -13.22
C ASP A 84 -19.94 7.40 -13.84
N GLU A 85 -20.81 8.40 -13.92
CA GLU A 85 -20.45 9.76 -14.36
C GLU A 85 -19.43 10.39 -13.41
N TRP A 86 -19.58 10.18 -12.11
CA TRP A 86 -18.62 10.67 -11.12
C TRP A 86 -17.28 9.97 -11.28
N TRP A 87 -17.25 8.65 -11.44
CA TRP A 87 -16.00 7.90 -11.67
C TRP A 87 -15.27 8.34 -12.94
N LYS A 88 -16.00 8.56 -14.06
CA LYS A 88 -15.43 9.07 -15.32
C LYS A 88 -14.79 10.45 -15.20
N GLN A 89 -15.19 11.26 -14.24
CA GLN A 89 -14.56 12.55 -13.98
C GLN A 89 -13.26 12.43 -13.17
N LYS A 90 -13.03 11.30 -12.50
CA LYS A 90 -11.95 11.13 -11.50
C LYS A 90 -10.84 10.18 -11.93
N ILE A 91 -11.15 9.17 -12.74
CA ILE A 91 -10.24 8.10 -13.20
C ILE A 91 -10.30 8.02 -14.72
#